data_AF-A0A2E6WTM7-F1
#
_entry.id   AF-A0A2E6WTM7-F1
#
_cell.length_a   1.000
_cell.length_b   1.000
_cell.length_c   1.000
_cell.angle_alpha   90.00
_cell.angle_beta   90.00
_cell.angle_gamma   90.00
#
_symmetry.space_group_name_H-M   'P 1'
#
loop_
_entity.id
_entity.type
_entity.pdbx_description
1 polymer ?
#
loop_
_entity_poly.entity_id
_entity_poly.type
_entity_poly.pdbx_seq_one_letter_code
_entity_poly.pdbx_strand_id
1 'polypeptide(L)'
;MGLANILRLCSILFVIMPLGLFAGIHLFTDSWFVEEATEAHFRDGKTLANIVIIQGIGIAIIVLLSSFIKDISSAKIVLLGVSILSLLVLVTIIANQIIYSASPPIPIWVILGLVFLISIYGRFKVDRM
;
A
#
# COMPACT_ATOMS: atom_id res chain seq x y z
N MET A 1 10.73 13.55 14.75
CA MET A 1 10.32 13.24 13.37
C MET A 1 9.31 14.27 12.89
N GLY A 2 9.66 15.07 11.88
CA GLY A 2 8.78 16.04 11.25
C GLY A 2 7.90 15.42 10.15
N LEU A 3 6.86 16.14 9.72
CA LEU A 3 5.88 15.73 8.69
C LEU A 3 6.52 15.16 7.43
N ALA A 4 7.55 15.83 6.91
CA ALA A 4 8.28 15.39 5.72
C ALA A 4 8.85 13.98 5.88
N ASN A 5 9.42 13.66 7.04
CA ASN A 5 9.98 12.32 7.30
C ASN A 5 8.87 11.26 7.42
N ILE A 6 7.71 11.62 7.97
CA ILE A 6 6.55 10.73 8.05
C ILE A 6 6.04 10.40 6.65
N LEU A 7 5.89 11.40 5.78
CA LEU A 7 5.49 11.20 4.38
C LEU A 7 6.52 10.36 3.62
N ARG A 8 7.82 10.61 3.80
CA ARG A 8 8.88 9.76 3.22
C ARG A 8 8.78 8.31 3.68
N LEU A 9 8.53 8.09 4.97
CA LEU A 9 8.36 6.75 5.52
C LEU A 9 7.12 6.05 4.93
N CYS A 10 5.99 6.74 4.86
CA CYS A 10 4.78 6.21 4.20
C CYS A 10 5.06 5.87 2.73
N SER A 11 5.77 6.73 2.00
CA SER A 11 6.16 6.49 0.61
C SER A 11 7.00 5.22 0.47
N ILE A 12 8.06 5.05 1.29
CA ILE A 12 8.90 3.83 1.25
C ILE A 12 8.05 2.58 1.48
N LEU A 13 7.14 2.62 2.45
CA LEU A 13 6.23 1.49 2.72
C LEU A 13 5.31 1.19 1.53
N PHE A 14 4.83 2.21 0.82
CA PHE A 14 4.09 2.06 -0.44
C PHE A 14 4.94 1.57 -1.62
N VAL A 15 6.28 1.66 -1.57
CA VAL A 15 7.17 1.02 -2.57
C VAL A 15 7.42 -0.45 -2.22
N ILE A 16 7.63 -0.77 -0.94
CA ILE A 16 7.93 -2.14 -0.51
C ILE A 16 6.77 -3.09 -0.81
N MET A 17 5.53 -2.63 -0.65
CA MET A 17 4.33 -3.43 -0.90
C MET A 17 4.21 -3.93 -2.36
N PRO A 18 4.25 -3.08 -3.41
CA PRO A 18 4.21 -3.52 -4.79
C PRO A 18 5.46 -4.32 -5.20
N LEU A 19 6.64 -4.06 -4.63
CA LEU A 19 7.82 -4.90 -4.85
C LEU A 19 7.64 -6.32 -4.29
N GLY A 20 7.06 -6.45 -3.10
CA GLY A 20 6.71 -7.73 -2.51
C GLY A 20 5.67 -8.49 -3.35
N LEU A 21 4.66 -7.78 -3.85
CA LEU A 21 3.65 -8.34 -4.75
C LEU A 21 4.27 -8.81 -6.08
N PHE A 22 5.17 -8.01 -6.65
CA PHE A 22 5.92 -8.35 -7.86
C PHE A 22 6.71 -9.64 -7.66
N ALA A 23 7.51 -9.71 -6.60
CA ALA A 23 8.32 -10.89 -6.29
C ALA A 23 7.45 -12.14 -6.10
N GLY A 24 6.35 -12.02 -5.34
CA GLY A 24 5.41 -13.13 -5.12
C GLY A 24 4.82 -13.68 -6.42
N ILE A 25 4.37 -12.80 -7.32
CA ILE A 25 3.63 -13.21 -8.52
C ILE A 25 4.55 -13.61 -9.68
N HIS A 26 5.70 -12.94 -9.83
CA HIS A 26 6.59 -13.18 -10.97
C HIS A 26 7.77 -14.10 -10.66
N LEU A 27 8.23 -14.17 -9.42
CA LEU A 27 9.38 -15.02 -9.02
C LEU A 27 8.96 -16.26 -8.25
N PHE A 28 7.88 -16.19 -7.46
CA PHE A 28 7.35 -17.30 -6.65
C PHE A 28 5.97 -17.76 -7.14
N THR A 29 5.82 -17.85 -8.46
CA THR A 29 4.53 -18.05 -9.15
C THR A 29 3.77 -19.28 -8.64
N ASP A 30 4.47 -20.39 -8.38
CA ASP A 30 3.88 -21.65 -7.92
C ASP A 30 3.25 -21.56 -6.53
N SER A 31 3.63 -20.56 -5.73
CA SER A 31 3.02 -20.31 -4.41
C SER A 31 1.75 -19.46 -4.47
N TRP A 32 1.51 -18.79 -5.60
CA TRP A 32 0.44 -17.80 -5.75
C TRP A 32 -0.75 -18.31 -6.56
N PHE A 33 -0.51 -19.31 -7.43
CA PHE A 33 -1.54 -19.92 -8.26
C PHE A 33 -1.80 -21.36 -7.81
N VAL A 34 -3.05 -21.79 -7.89
CA VAL A 34 -3.42 -23.19 -7.62
C VAL A 34 -2.88 -24.10 -8.72
N GLU A 35 -2.58 -25.36 -8.37
CA GLU A 35 -2.01 -26.35 -9.31
C GLU A 35 -2.85 -26.55 -10.58
N GLU A 36 -4.16 -26.30 -10.52
CA GLU A 36 -5.11 -26.44 -11.64
C GLU A 36 -5.24 -25.18 -12.51
N ALA A 37 -4.48 -24.12 -12.23
CA ALA A 37 -4.58 -22.86 -12.96
C ALA A 37 -4.15 -23.03 -14.43
N THR A 38 -5.02 -22.65 -15.36
CA THR A 38 -4.68 -22.60 -16.80
C THR A 38 -3.75 -21.41 -17.12
N GLU A 39 -3.05 -21.46 -18.25
CA GLU A 39 -2.19 -20.35 -18.73
C GLU A 39 -2.94 -19.00 -18.81
N ALA A 40 -4.23 -19.02 -19.14
CA ALA A 40 -5.06 -17.81 -19.17
C ALA A 40 -5.19 -17.18 -17.77
N HIS A 41 -5.39 -17.99 -16.72
CA HIS A 41 -5.45 -17.51 -15.34
C HIS A 41 -4.11 -16.89 -14.90
N PHE A 42 -2.98 -17.50 -15.27
CA PHE A 42 -1.67 -16.94 -15.00
C PHE A 42 -1.47 -15.58 -15.68
N ARG A 43 -1.84 -15.46 -16.96
CA ARG A 43 -1.71 -14.22 -17.72
C ARG A 43 -2.57 -13.10 -17.14
N ASP A 44 -3.82 -13.39 -16.83
CA ASP A 44 -4.76 -12.38 -16.33
C ASP A 44 -4.39 -11.97 -14.90
N GLY A 45 -3.97 -12.92 -14.06
CA GLY A 45 -3.43 -12.64 -12.72
C GLY A 45 -2.18 -11.77 -12.74
N LYS A 46 -1.21 -12.06 -13.63
CA LYS A 46 0.00 -11.23 -13.82
C LYS A 46 -0.33 -9.83 -14.35
N THR A 47 -1.31 -9.72 -15.26
CA THR A 47 -1.76 -8.43 -15.78
C THR A 47 -2.37 -7.58 -14.67
N LEU A 48 -3.28 -8.14 -13.89
CA LEU A 48 -3.91 -7.45 -12.76
C LEU A 48 -2.86 -7.03 -11.72
N ALA A 49 -1.92 -7.92 -11.40
CA ALA A 49 -0.80 -7.63 -10.50
C ALA A 49 0.02 -6.43 -10.98
N ASN A 50 0.39 -6.39 -12.26
CA ASN A 50 1.17 -5.29 -12.83
C ASN A 50 0.43 -3.95 -12.73
N ILE A 51 -0.89 -3.94 -12.95
CA ILE A 51 -1.70 -2.73 -12.77
C ILE A 51 -1.63 -2.24 -11.32
N VAL A 52 -1.84 -3.13 -10.35
CA VAL A 52 -1.77 -2.80 -8.92
C VAL A 52 -0.37 -2.32 -8.52
N ILE A 53 0.68 -2.95 -9.05
CA ILE A 53 2.08 -2.59 -8.79
C ILE A 53 2.37 -1.17 -9.29
N ILE A 54 2.00 -0.86 -10.53
CA ILE A 54 2.21 0.48 -11.12
C ILE A 54 1.43 1.55 -10.35
N GLN A 55 0.19 1.26 -9.94
CA GLN A 55 -0.58 2.16 -9.09
C GLN A 55 0.10 2.40 -7.73
N GLY A 56 0.59 1.35 -7.08
CA GLY A 56 1.32 1.44 -5.81
C GLY A 56 2.58 2.33 -5.93
N ILE A 57 3.36 2.15 -7.00
CA ILE A 57 4.52 3.00 -7.30
C ILE A 57 4.10 4.45 -7.52
N GLY A 58 3.02 4.69 -8.28
CA GLY A 58 2.49 6.05 -8.50
C GLY A 58 2.10 6.74 -7.20
N ILE A 59 1.39 6.03 -6.32
CA ILE A 59 1.03 6.53 -4.97
C ILE A 59 2.29 6.84 -4.17
N ALA A 60 3.29 5.95 -4.18
CA ALA A 60 4.54 6.17 -3.46
C ALA A 60 5.26 7.45 -3.92
N ILE A 61 5.32 7.69 -5.24
CA ILE A 61 5.91 8.91 -5.81
C ILE A 61 5.14 10.15 -5.36
N ILE A 62 3.81 10.13 -5.44
CA ILE A 62 2.96 11.27 -5.00
C ILE A 62 3.19 11.58 -3.52
N VAL A 63 3.24 10.56 -2.67
CA VAL A 63 3.48 10.72 -1.23
C VAL A 63 4.91 11.23 -0.96
N LEU A 64 5.90 10.78 -1.74
CA LEU A 64 7.27 11.29 -1.65
C LEU A 64 7.35 12.77 -2.03
N LEU A 65 6.72 13.16 -3.14
CA LEU A 65 6.66 14.55 -3.58
C LEU A 65 5.94 15.43 -2.56
N SER A 66 4.90 14.89 -1.92
CA SER A 66 4.19 15.58 -0.84
C SER A 66 5.09 15.85 0.37
N SER A 67 6.19 15.11 0.56
CA SER A 67 7.15 15.38 1.64
C SER A 67 7.88 16.72 1.52
N PHE A 68 7.81 17.37 0.35
CA PHE A 68 8.39 18.70 0.11
C PHE A 68 7.40 19.85 0.39
N ILE A 69 6.15 19.55 0.73
CA ILE A 69 5.16 20.55 1.13
C ILE A 69 5.63 21.22 2.44
N LYS A 70 5.78 22.55 2.39
CA LYS A 70 6.15 23.36 3.57
C LYS A 70 4.94 23.76 4.40
N ASP A 71 3.76 23.86 3.78
CA ASP A 71 2.52 24.19 4.46
C ASP A 71 2.01 23.02 5.31
N ILE A 72 1.82 23.27 6.60
CA ILE A 72 1.40 22.27 7.57
C ILE A 72 -0.03 21.80 7.29
N SER A 73 -0.94 22.71 6.90
CA SER A 73 -2.34 22.37 6.65
C SER A 73 -2.46 21.40 5.46
N SER A 74 -1.79 21.73 4.37
CA SER A 74 -1.72 20.90 3.17
C SER A 74 -1.08 19.52 3.46
N ALA A 75 0.00 19.47 4.24
CA ALA A 75 0.62 18.21 4.63
C ALA A 75 -0.31 17.32 5.48
N LYS A 76 -1.13 17.92 6.36
CA LYS A 76 -2.17 17.21 7.13
C LYS A 76 -3.26 16.62 6.24
N ILE A 77 -3.68 17.35 5.19
CA ILE A 77 -4.67 16.86 4.22
C ILE A 77 -4.11 15.66 3.46
N VAL A 78 -2.84 15.71 3.02
CA VAL A 78 -2.19 14.56 2.37
C VAL A 78 -2.15 13.36 3.31
N LEU A 79 -1.75 13.55 4.58
CA LEU A 79 -1.73 12.44 5.55
C LEU A 79 -3.12 11.84 5.79
N LEU A 80 -4.17 12.67 5.85
CA LEU A 80 -5.55 12.20 5.92
C LEU A 80 -5.91 11.34 4.69
N GLY A 81 -5.55 11.80 3.49
CA GLY A 81 -5.72 11.03 2.26
C GLY A 81 -5.02 9.68 2.31
N VAL A 82 -3.79 9.64 2.83
CA VAL A 82 -3.03 8.39 3.03
C VAL A 82 -3.71 7.47 4.05
N SER A 83 -4.23 8.01 5.15
CA SER A 83 -4.97 7.23 6.15
C SER A 83 -6.26 6.64 5.57
N ILE A 84 -7.03 7.42 4.82
CA ILE A 84 -8.27 6.95 4.18
C ILE A 84 -7.94 5.88 3.13
N LEU A 85 -6.94 6.12 2.28
CA LEU A 85 -6.51 5.15 1.27
C LEU A 85 -6.09 3.82 1.90
N SER A 86 -5.23 3.86 2.92
CA SER A 86 -4.78 2.64 3.61
C SER A 86 -5.91 1.91 4.32
N LEU A 87 -6.87 2.63 4.91
CA LEU A 87 -8.08 2.04 5.48
C LEU A 87 -8.95 1.36 4.42
N LEU A 88 -9.19 2.02 3.28
CA LEU A 88 -9.98 1.44 2.19
C LEU A 88 -9.34 0.15 1.67
N VAL A 89 -8.02 0.15 1.48
CA VAL A 89 -7.29 -1.05 1.06
C VAL A 89 -7.40 -2.17 2.11
N LEU A 90 -7.28 -1.86 3.40
CA LEU A 90 -7.48 -2.83 4.48
C LEU A 90 -8.91 -3.41 4.46
N VAL A 91 -9.93 -2.57 4.29
CA VAL A 91 -11.33 -3.01 4.19
C VAL A 91 -11.54 -3.91 2.97
N THR A 92 -10.96 -3.55 1.82
CA THR A 92 -11.02 -4.38 0.61
C THR A 92 -10.37 -5.74 0.84
N ILE A 93 -9.23 -5.80 1.52
CA ILE A 93 -8.57 -7.07 1.84
C ILE A 93 -9.43 -7.93 2.78
N ILE A 94 -10.02 -7.34 3.83
CA ILE A 94 -10.92 -8.04 4.74
C ILE A 94 -12.13 -8.60 3.98
N ALA A 95 -12.76 -7.78 3.14
CA ALA A 95 -13.88 -8.20 2.30
C ALA A 95 -13.48 -9.35 1.38
N ASN A 96 -12.32 -9.26 0.74
CA ASN A 96 -11.80 -10.30 -0.15
C ASN A 96 -11.57 -11.63 0.58
N GLN A 97 -11.04 -11.58 1.80
CA GLN A 97 -10.84 -12.77 2.63
C GLN A 97 -12.17 -13.41 3.05
N ILE A 98 -13.19 -12.61 3.38
CA ILE A 98 -14.51 -13.12 3.80
C ILE A 98 -15.26 -13.71 2.61
N ILE A 99 -15.22 -13.05 1.44
CA ILE A 99 -16.03 -13.43 0.27
C ILE A 99 -15.36 -14.56 -0.53
N TYR A 100 -14.03 -14.49 -0.72
CA TYR A 100 -13.30 -15.36 -1.64
C TYR A 100 -12.31 -16.29 -0.94
N SER A 101 -12.21 -16.27 0.39
CA SER A 101 -11.21 -17.04 1.17
C SER A 101 -9.76 -16.80 0.73
N ALA A 102 -9.51 -15.66 0.07
CA ALA A 102 -8.21 -15.27 -0.45
C ALA A 102 -7.67 -14.09 0.36
N SER A 103 -6.54 -14.28 1.02
CA SER A 103 -5.88 -13.26 1.84
C SER A 103 -4.47 -12.99 1.31
N PRO A 104 -4.02 -11.72 1.24
CA PRO A 104 -2.65 -11.42 0.90
C PRO A 104 -1.70 -11.92 1.99
N PRO A 105 -0.41 -12.14 1.66
CA PRO A 105 0.59 -12.53 2.66
C PRO A 105 0.67 -11.57 3.84
N ILE A 106 0.98 -12.11 5.04
CA ILE A 106 1.10 -11.36 6.31
C ILE A 106 1.93 -10.06 6.19
N PRO A 107 3.07 -10.02 5.47
CA PRO A 107 3.82 -8.77 5.32
C PRO A 107 3.01 -7.60 4.74
N ILE A 108 2.07 -7.86 3.83
CA ILE A 108 1.22 -6.82 3.22
C ILE A 108 0.29 -6.21 4.28
N TRP A 109 -0.31 -7.05 5.13
CA TRP A 109 -1.12 -6.60 6.28
C TRP A 109 -0.33 -5.71 7.23
N VAL A 110 0.89 -6.13 7.58
CA VAL A 110 1.76 -5.39 8.50
C VAL A 110 2.12 -4.04 7.90
N ILE A 111 2.52 -3.99 6.62
CA ILE A 111 2.88 -2.73 5.95
C ILE A 111 1.69 -1.78 5.89
N LEU A 112 0.49 -2.25 5.51
CA LEU A 112 -0.71 -1.41 5.45
C LEU A 112 -1.11 -0.88 6.84
N GLY A 113 -1.09 -1.74 7.86
CA GLY A 113 -1.35 -1.32 9.24
C GLY A 113 -0.36 -0.27 9.72
N LEU A 114 0.93 -0.45 9.43
CA LEU A 114 1.97 0.54 9.75
C LEU A 114 1.73 1.87 9.02
N VAL A 115 1.45 1.86 7.71
CA VAL A 115 1.14 3.08 6.95
C VAL A 115 -0.06 3.82 7.54
N PHE A 116 -1.11 3.09 7.89
CA PHE A 116 -2.31 3.65 8.51
C PHE A 116 -1.97 4.31 9.86
N LEU A 117 -1.30 3.59 10.76
CA LEU A 117 -0.93 4.10 12.09
C LEU A 117 0.03 5.29 12.01
N ILE A 118 1.04 5.21 11.14
CA ILE A 118 2.06 6.27 10.96
C ILE A 118 1.41 7.53 10.37
N SER A 119 0.51 7.40 9.40
CA SER A 119 -0.17 8.54 8.79
C SER A 119 -1.11 9.24 9.78
N ILE A 120 -1.86 8.49 10.58
CA ILE A 120 -2.69 9.01 11.67
C ILE A 120 -1.83 9.71 12.72
N TYR A 121 -0.75 9.06 13.17
CA TYR A 121 0.19 9.64 14.12
C TYR A 121 0.76 10.96 13.61
N GLY A 122 1.19 11.01 12.35
CA GLY A 122 1.72 12.23 11.74
C GLY A 122 0.72 13.37 11.68
N ARG A 123 -0.56 13.06 11.43
CA ARG A 123 -1.63 14.06 11.43
C ARG A 123 -1.82 14.65 12.82
N PHE A 124 -1.97 13.82 13.84
CA PHE A 124 -2.26 14.27 15.21
C PHE A 124 -1.06 14.90 15.94
N LYS A 125 0.17 14.46 15.64
CA LYS A 125 1.38 15.02 16.26
C LYS A 125 1.50 16.53 16.05
N VAL A 126 1.02 17.02 14.91
CA VAL A 126 1.12 18.42 14.50
C VAL A 126 -0.09 19.23 14.95
N ASP A 127 -1.10 18.61 15.57
CA ASP A 127 -2.13 19.36 16.32
C ASP A 127 -1.64 19.70 17.75
N ARG A 128 -0.51 19.14 18.20
CA ARG A 128 0.08 19.36 19.52
C ARG A 128 1.30 20.29 19.53
N MET A 129 1.75 20.77 18.37
CA MET A 129 2.84 21.73 18.20
C MET A 129 2.29 23.02 17.61
#